data_AF-A0A4Q3WBT0-F1
#
_entry.id   AF-A0A4Q3WBT0-F1
#
_cell.length_a   1.000
_cell.length_b   1.000
_cell.length_c   1.000
_cell.angle_alpha   90.00
_cell.angle_beta   90.00
_cell.angle_gamma   90.00
#
_symmetry.space_group_name_H-M   'P 1'
#
loop_
_entity.id
_entity.type
_entity.pdbx_description
1 polymer ?
#
loop_
_entity_poly.entity_id
_entity_poly.type
_entity_poly.pdbx_seq_one_letter_code
_entity_poly.pdbx_strand_id
1 'polypeptide(L)'
;MPRPTQVSRENLASLIRARGPISATELSALLRVNRTTVVRRLSDFGNELVTLGATRSTRYLLRREIRNIGNRWPIYSLGDDGRPCEWAELESFDNRLWRINWRGNPPEWARFFTEDNGLWTGFPFFLGDTRPQGFLGRAIASRISNT
;
A
#
# COMPACT_ATOMS: atom_id res chain seq x y z
N MET A 1 17.21 34.44 15.92
CA MET A 1 15.96 34.25 15.13
C MET A 1 15.80 32.77 14.80
N PRO A 2 14.66 32.13 15.05
CA PRO A 2 14.43 30.76 14.59
C PRO A 2 14.46 30.73 13.06
N ARG A 3 15.26 29.81 12.49
CA ARG A 3 15.37 29.61 11.04
C ARG A 3 13.98 29.23 10.52
N PRO A 4 13.44 29.89 9.48
CA PRO A 4 12.15 29.52 8.93
C PRO A 4 12.18 28.04 8.56
N THR A 5 11.18 27.27 9.01
CA THR A 5 11.07 25.84 8.72
C THR A 5 10.98 25.66 7.22
N GLN A 6 12.10 25.33 6.58
CA GLN A 6 12.14 25.13 5.14
C GLN A 6 11.44 23.81 4.84
N VAL A 7 10.30 23.88 4.16
CA VAL A 7 9.60 22.70 3.65
C VAL A 7 10.43 22.13 2.51
N SER A 8 11.27 21.15 2.85
CA SER A 8 12.05 20.37 1.89
C SER A 8 11.35 19.07 1.55
N ARG A 9 11.72 18.49 0.39
CA ARG A 9 11.22 17.19 -0.06
C ARG A 9 11.59 16.09 0.93
N GLU A 10 12.79 16.14 1.48
CA GLU A 10 13.31 15.14 2.43
C GLU A 10 12.51 15.13 3.74
N ASN A 11 12.21 16.32 4.28
CA ASN A 11 11.43 16.44 5.52
C ASN A 11 10.00 15.95 5.33
N LEU A 12 9.36 16.30 4.20
CA LEU A 12 8.03 15.78 3.85
C LEU A 12 8.06 14.26 3.66
N ALA A 13 9.07 13.75 2.94
CA ALA A 13 9.22 12.32 2.72
C ALA A 13 9.32 11.59 4.05
N SER A 14 10.21 12.03 4.94
CA SER A 14 10.39 11.41 6.25
C SER A 14 9.09 11.36 7.06
N LEU A 15 8.28 12.43 7.02
CA LEU A 15 6.99 12.47 7.73
C LEU A 15 5.97 11.49 7.13
N ILE A 16 5.85 11.45 5.80
CA ILE A 16 4.90 10.55 5.12
C ILE A 16 5.30 9.08 5.33
N ARG A 17 6.59 8.76 5.19
CA ARG A 17 7.11 7.40 5.38
C ARG A 17 6.90 6.87 6.79
N ALA A 18 7.05 7.73 7.80
CA ALA A 18 6.95 7.32 9.20
C ALA A 18 5.50 7.15 9.69
N ARG A 19 4.56 7.93 9.16
CA ARG A 19 3.18 7.98 9.68
C ARG A 19 2.17 7.16 8.85
N GLY A 20 2.50 6.78 7.63
CA GLY A 20 1.52 6.18 6.73
C GLY A 20 0.57 7.23 6.15
N PRO A 21 -0.72 6.92 5.88
CA PRO A 21 -1.63 7.81 5.19
C PRO A 21 -1.84 9.10 5.99
N ILE A 22 -1.35 10.23 5.46
CA ILE A 22 -1.36 11.51 6.17
C ILE A 22 -1.98 12.62 5.31
N SER A 23 -2.78 13.51 5.90
CA SER A 23 -3.41 14.62 5.18
C SER A 23 -2.49 15.83 5.03
N ALA A 24 -2.80 16.69 4.05
CA ALA A 24 -2.11 17.98 3.91
C ALA A 24 -2.26 18.87 5.16
N THR A 25 -3.40 18.78 5.86
CA THR A 25 -3.64 19.53 7.11
C THR A 25 -2.71 19.05 8.21
N GLU A 26 -2.59 17.73 8.41
CA GLU A 26 -1.68 17.15 9.41
C GLU A 26 -0.22 17.48 9.09
N LEU A 27 0.21 17.34 7.83
CA LEU A 27 1.55 17.74 7.39
C LEU A 27 1.82 19.23 7.66
N SER A 28 0.85 20.10 7.37
CA SER A 28 0.99 21.55 7.58
C SER A 28 1.09 21.91 9.06
N ALA A 29 0.34 21.24 9.93
CA ALA A 29 0.40 21.41 11.37
C ALA A 29 1.75 20.94 11.93
N LEU A 30 2.24 19.77 11.50
CA LEU A 30 3.53 19.22 11.93
C LEU A 30 4.71 20.12 11.56
N LEU A 31 4.67 20.69 10.35
CA LEU A 31 5.74 21.55 9.84
C LEU A 31 5.57 23.02 10.26
N ARG A 32 4.43 23.38 10.87
CA ARG A 32 4.05 24.77 11.24
C ARG A 32 4.10 25.72 10.03
N VAL A 33 3.51 25.29 8.92
CA VAL A 33 3.46 26.05 7.66
C VAL A 33 2.04 26.07 7.10
N ASN A 34 1.79 26.91 6.10
CA ASN A 34 0.51 26.91 5.40
C ASN A 34 0.32 25.61 4.59
N ARG A 35 -0.92 25.09 4.60
CA ARG A 35 -1.36 23.96 3.76
C ARG A 35 -0.99 24.14 2.27
N THR A 36 -1.13 25.35 1.72
CA THR A 36 -0.78 25.63 0.31
C THR A 36 0.70 25.36 0.03
N THR A 37 1.58 25.67 0.97
CA THR A 37 3.02 25.38 0.86
C THR A 37 3.28 23.88 0.81
N VAL A 38 2.57 23.10 1.64
CA VAL A 38 2.68 21.63 1.63
C VAL A 38 2.18 21.05 0.32
N VAL A 39 0.98 21.43 -0.12
CA VAL A 39 0.38 20.89 -1.36
C VAL A 39 1.27 21.18 -2.58
N ARG A 40 1.82 22.40 -2.68
CA ARG A 40 2.77 22.75 -3.75
C ARG A 40 4.06 21.93 -3.69
N ARG A 41 4.51 21.52 -2.51
CA ARG A 41 5.71 20.67 -2.37
C ARG A 41 5.42 19.19 -2.57
N LEU A 42 4.19 18.75 -2.34
CA LEU A 42 3.76 17.39 -2.62
C LEU A 42 3.78 17.08 -4.12
N SER A 43 3.52 18.05 -5.00
CA SER A 43 3.65 17.83 -6.46
C SER A 43 5.08 17.50 -6.90
N ASP A 44 6.10 17.91 -6.14
CA ASP A 44 7.52 17.63 -6.44
C ASP A 44 7.86 16.13 -6.33
N PHE A 45 6.97 15.31 -5.76
CA PHE A 45 7.16 13.85 -5.65
C PHE A 45 6.72 13.07 -6.90
N GLY A 46 5.93 13.68 -7.80
CA GLY A 46 5.43 13.02 -9.01
C GLY A 46 4.85 11.63 -8.75
N ASN A 47 5.37 10.63 -9.47
CA ASN A 47 4.94 9.23 -9.38
C ASN A 47 5.40 8.50 -8.11
N GLU A 48 6.12 9.13 -7.17
CA GLU A 48 6.36 8.50 -5.85
C GLU A 48 5.14 8.70 -4.95
N LEU A 49 4.41 9.81 -5.12
CA LEU A 49 3.25 10.14 -4.31
C LEU A 49 2.01 9.39 -4.77
N VAL A 50 1.30 8.79 -3.81
CA VAL A 50 -0.05 8.27 -4.00
C VAL A 50 -1.01 9.08 -3.15
N THR A 51 -2.10 9.50 -3.80
CA THR A 51 -3.22 10.17 -3.15
C THR A 51 -4.34 9.17 -2.95
N LEU A 52 -4.84 9.06 -1.73
CA LEU A 52 -5.93 8.18 -1.32
C LEU A 52 -7.16 9.00 -0.97
N GLY A 53 -8.34 8.49 -1.31
CA GLY A 53 -9.60 9.17 -1.04
C GLY A 53 -9.76 10.46 -1.85
N ALA A 54 -10.76 11.25 -1.48
CA ALA A 54 -11.10 12.50 -2.16
C ALA A 54 -11.55 13.56 -1.15
N THR A 55 -11.42 14.83 -1.53
CA THR A 55 -11.97 15.95 -0.75
C THR A 55 -11.40 15.94 0.68
N ARG A 56 -12.22 15.74 1.73
CA ARG A 56 -11.79 15.69 3.14
C ARG A 56 -11.07 14.40 3.55
N SER A 57 -11.28 13.29 2.82
CA SER A 57 -10.61 12.01 3.09
C SER A 57 -9.27 11.88 2.38
N THR A 58 -8.82 12.93 1.67
CA THR A 58 -7.53 12.94 0.98
C THR A 58 -6.39 12.64 1.95
N ARG A 59 -5.64 11.56 1.68
CA ARG A 59 -4.42 11.17 2.39
C ARG A 59 -3.31 10.90 1.39
N TYR A 60 -2.07 11.12 1.81
CA TYR A 60 -0.88 10.94 0.99
C TYR A 60 -0.03 9.81 1.53
N LEU A 61 0.52 9.03 0.60
CA LEU A 61 1.49 7.96 0.83
C LEU A 61 2.65 8.10 -0.15
N LEU A 62 3.78 7.49 0.19
CA LEU A 62 4.88 7.28 -0.74
C LEU A 62 5.00 5.81 -1.11
N ARG A 63 5.12 5.54 -2.43
CA ARG A 63 5.46 4.22 -2.95
C ARG A 63 6.84 3.83 -2.42
N ARG A 64 6.96 2.58 -1.99
CA ARG A 64 8.21 2.01 -1.54
C ARG A 64 8.76 1.09 -2.60
N GLU A 65 9.93 1.43 -3.13
CA GLU A 65 10.70 0.53 -4.00
C GLU A 65 11.25 -0.64 -3.20
N ILE A 66 10.97 -1.86 -3.64
CA ILE A 66 11.63 -3.06 -3.15
C ILE A 66 12.74 -3.42 -4.13
N ARG A 67 13.97 -3.49 -3.59
CA ARG A 67 15.19 -3.66 -4.36
C ARG A 67 15.05 -4.81 -5.37
N ASN A 68 15.40 -4.52 -6.63
CA ASN A 68 15.41 -5.42 -7.79
C ASN A 68 14.05 -5.93 -8.28
N ILE A 69 12.94 -5.66 -7.59
CA ILE A 69 11.62 -6.16 -7.98
C ILE A 69 10.57 -5.06 -8.16
N GLY A 70 10.88 -3.81 -7.80
CA GLY A 70 10.02 -2.65 -8.04
C GLY A 70 9.05 -2.38 -6.89
N ASN A 71 7.92 -1.76 -7.21
CA ASN A 71 6.89 -1.37 -6.23
C ASN A 71 5.46 -1.85 -6.60
N ARG A 72 5.32 -2.52 -7.74
CA ARG A 72 4.07 -2.94 -8.35
C ARG A 72 4.22 -4.33 -8.95
N TRP A 73 3.28 -5.22 -8.64
CA TRP A 73 3.30 -6.59 -9.15
C TRP A 73 1.89 -7.04 -9.55
N PRO A 74 1.71 -7.64 -10.73
CA PRO A 74 0.46 -8.28 -11.07
C PRO A 74 0.24 -9.52 -10.19
N ILE A 75 -0.99 -9.70 -9.73
CA ILE A 75 -1.50 -10.89 -9.06
C ILE A 75 -2.37 -11.62 -10.08
N TYR A 76 -2.07 -12.89 -10.33
CA TYR A 76 -2.84 -13.75 -11.21
C TYR A 76 -3.69 -14.73 -10.41
N SER A 77 -4.89 -15.02 -10.91
CA SER A 77 -5.69 -16.16 -10.49
C SER A 77 -5.88 -17.12 -11.67
N LEU A 78 -6.27 -18.36 -11.40
CA LEU A 78 -6.69 -19.27 -12.46
C LEU A 78 -8.17 -19.04 -12.75
N GLY A 79 -8.51 -18.80 -14.02
CA GLY A 79 -9.88 -18.77 -14.49
C GLY A 79 -10.50 -20.17 -14.52
N ASP A 80 -11.81 -20.24 -14.75
CA ASP A 80 -12.55 -21.51 -14.84
C ASP A 80 -12.08 -22.40 -15.99
N ASP A 81 -11.46 -21.80 -17.01
CA ASP A 81 -10.81 -22.50 -18.13
C ASP A 81 -9.39 -22.99 -17.82
N GLY A 82 -8.94 -22.82 -16.57
CA GLY A 82 -7.60 -23.16 -16.11
C GLY A 82 -6.51 -22.21 -16.59
N ARG A 83 -6.86 -21.09 -17.25
CA ARG A 83 -5.87 -20.12 -17.73
C ARG A 83 -5.59 -19.04 -16.69
N PRO A 84 -4.33 -18.61 -16.52
CA PRO A 84 -4.01 -17.46 -15.70
C PRO A 84 -4.68 -16.20 -16.23
N CYS A 85 -5.42 -15.50 -15.37
CA CYS A 85 -5.99 -14.20 -15.62
C CYS A 85 -5.47 -13.19 -14.58
N GLU A 86 -5.16 -11.97 -15.01
CA GLU A 86 -4.72 -10.93 -14.09
C GLU A 86 -5.89 -10.55 -13.18
N TRP A 87 -5.74 -10.81 -11.90
CA TRP A 87 -6.78 -10.68 -10.90
C TRP A 87 -6.72 -9.34 -10.18
N ALA A 88 -5.50 -8.88 -9.89
CA ALA A 88 -5.25 -7.61 -9.24
C ALA A 88 -3.82 -7.11 -9.48
N GLU A 89 -3.51 -5.90 -9.02
CA GLU A 89 -2.15 -5.37 -8.90
C GLU A 89 -1.84 -5.11 -7.43
N LEU A 90 -0.70 -5.62 -6.94
CA LEU A 90 -0.15 -5.33 -5.62
C LEU A 90 0.74 -4.11 -5.70
N GLU A 91 0.53 -3.13 -4.82
CA GLU A 91 1.43 -1.99 -4.63
C GLU A 91 2.07 -1.99 -3.24
N SER A 92 3.35 -1.66 -3.16
CA SER A 92 4.05 -1.45 -1.89
C SER A 92 4.21 0.03 -1.52
N PHE A 93 3.97 0.32 -0.24
CA PHE A 93 4.16 1.63 0.36
C PHE A 93 5.10 1.55 1.56
N ASP A 94 5.58 2.72 1.98
CA ASP A 94 6.27 2.83 3.26
C ASP A 94 5.32 2.51 4.43
N ASN A 95 5.87 2.43 5.65
CA ASN A 95 5.13 2.05 6.85
C ASN A 95 4.49 0.64 6.79
N ARG A 96 5.10 -0.29 6.03
CA ARG A 96 4.62 -1.69 5.86
C ARG A 96 3.19 -1.79 5.31
N LEU A 97 2.78 -0.81 4.53
CA LEU A 97 1.47 -0.79 3.90
C LEU A 97 1.53 -1.37 2.49
N TRP A 98 0.44 -2.03 2.12
CA TRP A 98 0.25 -2.59 0.79
C TRP A 98 -1.14 -2.20 0.28
N ARG A 99 -1.32 -2.09 -1.05
CA ARG A 99 -2.63 -1.93 -1.66
C ARG A 99 -2.87 -3.00 -2.70
N ILE A 100 -4.10 -3.48 -2.78
CA ILE A 100 -4.53 -4.38 -3.85
C ILE A 100 -5.53 -3.65 -4.73
N ASN A 101 -5.16 -3.42 -5.99
CA ASN A 101 -6.04 -2.86 -7.00
C ASN A 101 -6.66 -4.03 -7.78
N TRP A 102 -7.89 -4.40 -7.43
CA TRP A 102 -8.62 -5.47 -8.11
C TRP A 102 -8.98 -5.07 -9.54
N ARG A 103 -8.83 -6.00 -10.50
CA ARG A 103 -9.26 -5.77 -11.90
C ARG A 103 -10.77 -5.89 -12.10
N GLY A 104 -11.47 -6.47 -11.13
CA GLY A 104 -12.92 -6.59 -11.09
C GLY A 104 -13.46 -6.42 -9.66
N ASN A 105 -14.57 -7.08 -9.36
CA ASN A 105 -15.11 -7.06 -8.01
C ASN A 105 -14.15 -7.76 -7.05
N PRO A 106 -13.78 -7.12 -5.93
CA PRO A 106 -13.00 -7.80 -4.91
C PRO A 106 -13.78 -9.02 -4.40
N PRO A 107 -13.08 -10.09 -3.99
CA PRO A 107 -13.72 -11.20 -3.30
C PRO A 107 -14.48 -10.72 -2.06
N GLU A 108 -15.60 -11.36 -1.74
CA GLU A 108 -16.42 -10.93 -0.61
C GLU A 108 -15.64 -10.89 0.70
N TRP A 109 -14.70 -11.82 0.89
CA TRP A 109 -13.89 -11.88 2.09
C TRP A 109 -12.91 -10.70 2.21
N ALA A 110 -12.51 -10.06 1.10
CA ALA A 110 -11.48 -9.02 1.11
C ALA A 110 -11.90 -7.84 2.00
N ARG A 111 -13.18 -7.47 1.99
CA ARG A 111 -13.73 -6.35 2.80
C ARG A 111 -13.54 -6.51 4.31
N PHE A 112 -13.32 -7.74 4.80
CA PHE A 112 -13.11 -7.99 6.22
C PHE A 112 -11.65 -7.75 6.66
N PHE A 113 -10.72 -7.64 5.71
CA PHE A 113 -9.30 -7.51 5.98
C PHE A 113 -8.65 -6.27 5.33
N THR A 114 -9.39 -5.53 4.51
CA THR A 114 -8.97 -4.27 3.88
C THR A 114 -9.58 -3.05 4.53
N GLU A 115 -8.82 -1.96 4.59
CA GLU A 115 -9.37 -0.62 4.83
C GLU A 115 -10.17 -0.11 3.61
N ASP A 116 -11.01 0.91 3.79
CA ASP A 116 -11.90 1.50 2.76
C ASP A 116 -11.17 1.99 1.49
N ASN A 117 -9.86 2.22 1.57
CA ASN A 117 -9.00 2.68 0.49
C ASN A 117 -8.23 1.53 -0.19
N GLY A 118 -8.56 0.28 0.14
CA GLY A 118 -7.89 -0.93 -0.33
C GLY A 118 -6.52 -1.19 0.30
N LEU A 119 -6.18 -0.46 1.37
CA LEU A 119 -4.92 -0.67 2.10
C LEU A 119 -4.99 -1.89 3.01
N TRP A 120 -3.82 -2.49 3.16
CA TRP A 120 -3.52 -3.60 4.04
C TRP A 120 -2.39 -3.19 4.99
N THR A 121 -2.58 -3.48 6.27
CA THR A 121 -1.51 -3.38 7.28
C THR A 121 -0.72 -4.69 7.28
N GLY A 122 0.53 -4.62 6.81
CA GLY A 122 1.33 -5.83 6.56
C GLY A 122 0.99 -6.51 5.24
N PHE A 123 1.75 -7.56 4.92
CA PHE A 123 1.62 -8.25 3.64
C PHE A 123 0.28 -9.03 3.58
N PRO A 124 -0.49 -8.94 2.48
CA PRO A 124 -1.79 -9.61 2.37
C PRO A 124 -1.66 -11.13 2.59
N PHE A 125 -2.39 -11.66 3.58
CA PHE A 125 -2.18 -13.03 4.05
C PHE A 125 -2.37 -14.09 2.96
N PHE A 126 -3.28 -13.87 2.02
CA PHE A 126 -3.63 -14.82 0.96
C PHE A 126 -2.57 -14.90 -0.15
N LEU A 127 -1.66 -13.93 -0.22
CA LEU A 127 -0.48 -13.97 -1.09
C LEU A 127 0.69 -14.69 -0.40
N GLY A 128 0.59 -14.94 0.90
CA GLY A 128 1.55 -15.75 1.62
C GLY A 128 1.37 -17.22 1.26
N ASP A 129 2.45 -17.87 0.85
CA ASP A 129 2.42 -19.30 0.57
C ASP A 129 1.89 -20.09 1.77
N THR A 130 1.09 -21.12 1.48
CA THR A 130 0.84 -22.19 2.43
C THR A 130 2.13 -22.98 2.61
N ARG A 131 3.00 -22.49 3.50
CA ARG A 131 4.18 -23.26 3.89
C ARG A 131 3.71 -24.61 4.44
N PRO A 132 4.39 -25.74 4.18
CA PRO A 132 4.08 -27.06 4.72
C PRO A 132 4.41 -27.15 6.22
N GLN A 133 3.87 -26.20 6.98
CA GLN A 133 4.08 -26.00 8.40
C GLN A 133 2.77 -25.51 9.03
N GLY A 134 2.68 -25.60 10.35
CA GLY A 134 1.41 -25.35 11.04
C GLY A 134 0.35 -26.39 10.70
N PHE A 135 -0.88 -26.17 11.17
CA PHE A 135 -1.97 -27.14 11.01
C PHE A 135 -2.41 -27.28 9.55
N LEU A 136 -2.72 -26.16 8.90
CA LEU A 136 -3.27 -26.15 7.53
C LEU A 136 -2.24 -26.64 6.49
N GLY A 137 -0.98 -26.20 6.61
CA GLY A 137 0.09 -26.62 5.70
C GLY A 137 0.42 -28.12 5.79
N ARG A 138 0.41 -28.69 7.01
CA ARG A 138 0.59 -30.13 7.21
C ARG A 138 -0.59 -30.93 6.65
N ALA A 139 -1.83 -30.45 6.84
CA ALA A 139 -3.01 -31.13 6.31
C ALA A 139 -3.02 -31.17 4.76
N ILE A 140 -2.61 -30.08 4.10
CA ILE A 140 -2.47 -30.03 2.64
C ILE A 140 -1.36 -30.99 2.18
N ALA A 141 -0.18 -30.96 2.81
CA ALA A 141 0.93 -31.85 2.47
C ALA A 141 0.56 -33.33 2.62
N SER A 142 -0.12 -33.71 3.71
CA SER A 142 -0.60 -35.08 3.92
C SER A 142 -1.63 -35.51 2.86
N ARG A 143 -2.49 -34.59 2.40
CA ARG A 143 -3.50 -34.90 1.37
C ARG A 143 -2.85 -35.12 0.00
N ILE A 144 -1.87 -34.28 -0.37
CA ILE A 144 -1.12 -34.42 -1.63
C ILE A 144 -0.26 -35.69 -1.60
N SER A 145 0.40 -36.00 -0.47
CA SER A 145 1.21 -37.21 -0.33
C SER A 145 0.41 -38.52 -0.40
N ASN A 146 -0.90 -38.48 -0.15
CA ASN A 146 -1.79 -39.63 -0.20
C ASN A 146 -2.53 -39.77 -1.54
N THR A 147 -2.19 -38.96 -2.54
CA THR A 147 -2.70 -39.05 -3.92
C THR A 147 -1.59 -39.56 -4.83
#